data_AF-A0A8T5XHH1-F1
#
_entry.id   AF-A0A8T5XHH1-F1
#
_cell.length_a   1.000
_cell.length_b   1.000
_cell.length_c   1.000
_cell.angle_alpha   90.00
_cell.angle_beta   90.00
_cell.angle_gamma   90.00
#
_symmetry.space_group_name_H-M   'P 1'
#
loop_
_entity.id
_entity.type
_entity.pdbx_description
1 polymer ?
#
loop_
_entity_poly.entity_id
_entity_poly.type
_entity_poly.pdbx_seq_one_letter_code
_entity_poly.pdbx_strand_id
1 'polypeptide(L)'
;MMIIKLILILIGLSGGILVGTALASFITLLDIVPRLAQVSDTSFLIPFYQLVMTLSIVVVTLSHFFEYSLHLTKYITMPIGLIIGVFVGLLAAALAEVLNVIPILERRTKLGKKIYYCLLGISLGKVFGSLFYWLKM
;
A
#
# COMPACT_ATOMS: atom_id res chain seq x y z
N MET A 1 -20.46 -14.22 -27.19
CA MET A 1 -20.33 -14.72 -25.80
C MET A 1 -18.88 -15.03 -25.38
N MET A 2 -18.06 -15.66 -26.24
CA MET A 2 -16.66 -16.01 -25.90
C MET A 2 -15.71 -14.80 -25.78
N ILE A 3 -15.87 -13.80 -26.66
CA ILE A 3 -15.08 -12.54 -26.64
C ILE A 3 -15.28 -11.75 -25.34
N ILE A 4 -16.52 -11.70 -24.83
CA ILE A 4 -16.83 -10.99 -23.58
C ILE A 4 -16.14 -11.67 -22.39
N LYS A 5 -16.13 -13.01 -22.34
CA LYS A 5 -15.38 -13.76 -21.31
C LYS A 5 -13.87 -13.51 -21.40
N LEU A 6 -13.32 -13.45 -22.61
CA LEU A 6 -11.91 -13.15 -22.82
C LEU A 6 -11.55 -11.74 -22.29
N ILE A 7 -12.40 -10.75 -22.59
CA ILE A 7 -12.23 -9.37 -22.12
C ILE A 7 -12.33 -9.31 -20.58
N LEU A 8 -13.29 -10.00 -19.97
CA LEU A 8 -13.43 -10.07 -18.52
C LEU A 8 -12.20 -10.66 -17.84
N ILE A 9 -11.63 -11.74 -18.40
CA ILE A 9 -10.38 -12.33 -17.90
C ILE A 9 -9.24 -11.32 -17.99
N LEU A 10 -9.11 -10.63 -19.14
CA LEU A 10 -8.06 -9.64 -19.34
C LEU A 10 -8.17 -8.46 -18.36
N ILE A 11 -9.39 -7.95 -18.14
CA ILE A 11 -9.65 -6.88 -17.18
C ILE A 11 -9.32 -7.33 -15.76
N GLY A 12 -9.77 -8.52 -15.36
CA GLY A 12 -9.48 -9.08 -14.04
C GLY A 12 -7.98 -9.26 -13.80
N LEU A 13 -7.25 -9.79 -14.78
CA LEU A 13 -5.81 -10.02 -14.70
C LEU A 13 -5.04 -8.68 -14.65
N SER A 14 -5.45 -7.70 -15.46
CA SER A 14 -4.86 -6.35 -15.44
C SER A 14 -5.06 -5.64 -14.09
N GLY A 15 -6.25 -5.77 -13.49
CA GLY A 15 -6.55 -5.24 -12.17
C GLY A 15 -5.70 -5.88 -11.09
N GLY A 16 -5.56 -7.21 -11.13
CA GLY A 16 -4.71 -7.94 -10.19
C GLY A 16 -3.24 -7.52 -10.25
N ILE A 17 -2.67 -7.41 -11.45
CA ILE A 17 -1.28 -6.94 -11.63
C ILE A 17 -1.13 -5.51 -11.13
N LEU A 18 -2.08 -4.62 -11.45
CA LEU A 18 -2.02 -3.22 -11.05
C LEU A 18 -2.05 -3.06 -9.52
N VAL A 19 -2.94 -3.77 -8.83
CA VAL A 19 -3.03 -3.72 -7.36
C VAL A 19 -1.81 -4.36 -6.70
N GLY A 20 -1.35 -5.52 -7.21
CA GLY A 20 -0.18 -6.20 -6.68
C GLY A 20 1.10 -5.38 -6.79
N THR A 21 1.33 -4.77 -7.95
CA THR A 21 2.51 -3.90 -8.17
C THR A 21 2.41 -2.60 -7.36
N ALA A 22 1.23 -2.00 -7.24
CA ALA A 22 1.01 -0.84 -6.38
C ALA A 22 1.35 -1.13 -4.91
N LEU A 23 0.88 -2.26 -4.36
CA LEU A 23 1.19 -2.67 -2.99
C LEU A 23 2.68 -2.95 -2.79
N ALA A 24 3.31 -3.70 -3.69
CA ALA A 24 4.73 -4.01 -3.62
C ALA A 24 5.59 -2.74 -3.67
N SER A 25 5.31 -1.86 -4.65
CA SER A 25 6.02 -0.58 -4.81
C SER A 25 5.86 0.32 -3.59
N PHE A 26 4.66 0.41 -3.02
CA PHE A 26 4.37 1.19 -1.82
C PHE A 26 5.17 0.71 -0.60
N ILE A 27 5.18 -0.60 -0.36
CA ILE A 27 5.91 -1.21 0.76
C ILE A 27 7.43 -0.99 0.61
N THR A 28 7.96 -1.09 -0.61
CA THR A 28 9.38 -0.85 -0.88
C THR A 28 9.76 0.62 -0.81
N LEU A 29 8.92 1.54 -1.30
CA LEU A 29 9.20 2.98 -1.30
C LEU A 29 9.19 3.59 0.10
N LEU A 30 8.38 3.05 0.99
CA LEU A 30 8.33 3.46 2.40
C LEU A 30 9.41 2.80 3.26
N ASP A 31 10.27 1.96 2.67
CA ASP A 31 11.34 1.26 3.39
C ASP A 31 10.84 0.48 4.62
N ILE A 32 9.59 -0.02 4.57
CA ILE A 32 8.97 -0.75 5.68
C ILE A 32 9.75 -2.03 5.99
N VAL A 33 10.11 -2.79 4.95
CA VAL A 33 10.85 -4.05 5.09
C VAL A 33 12.24 -3.85 5.71
N PRO A 34 13.11 -2.96 5.18
CA PRO A 34 14.41 -2.74 5.81
C PRO A 34 14.29 -2.15 7.22
N ARG A 35 13.29 -1.29 7.50
CA ARG A 35 13.06 -0.74 8.84
C ARG A 35 12.65 -1.81 9.85
N LEU A 36 11.79 -2.75 9.45
CA LEU A 36 11.46 -3.92 10.28
C LEU A 36 12.69 -4.81 10.53
N ALA A 37 13.48 -5.08 9.48
CA ALA A 37 14.68 -5.89 9.60
C ALA A 37 15.75 -5.23 10.49
N GLN A 38 15.85 -3.91 10.49
CA GLN A 38 16.73 -3.14 11.38
C GLN A 38 16.28 -3.22 12.83
N VAL A 39 14.98 -3.07 13.12
CA VAL A 39 14.46 -3.17 14.51
C VAL A 39 14.67 -4.56 15.09
N SER A 40 14.68 -5.60 14.26
CA SER A 40 14.95 -6.99 14.69
C SER A 40 16.43 -7.39 14.62
N ASP A 41 17.35 -6.46 14.32
CA ASP A 41 18.79 -6.74 14.09
C ASP A 41 19.04 -7.86 13.06
N THR A 42 18.13 -8.02 12.10
CA THR A 42 18.13 -9.10 11.10
C THR A 42 18.16 -8.59 9.66
N SER A 43 18.98 -7.59 9.39
CA SER A 43 19.09 -6.95 8.06
C SER A 43 19.52 -7.90 6.94
N PHE A 44 20.16 -9.03 7.25
CA PHE A 44 20.54 -10.06 6.28
C PHE A 44 19.35 -10.89 5.76
N LEU A 45 18.19 -10.85 6.44
CA LEU A 45 16.99 -11.63 6.11
C LEU A 45 15.91 -10.84 5.37
N ILE A 46 16.22 -9.66 4.82
CA ILE A 46 15.28 -8.85 4.00
C ILE A 46 14.49 -9.67 2.95
N PRO A 47 15.11 -10.54 2.12
CA PRO A 47 14.34 -11.32 1.13
C PRO A 47 13.35 -12.29 1.79
N PHE A 48 13.65 -12.79 2.99
CA PHE A 48 12.73 -13.63 3.75
C PHE A 48 11.52 -12.83 4.25
N TYR A 49 11.72 -11.61 4.76
CA TYR A 49 10.62 -10.71 5.14
C TYR A 49 9.70 -10.40 3.96
N GLN A 50 10.25 -10.12 2.76
CA GLN A 50 9.46 -9.90 1.55
C GLN A 50 8.63 -11.13 1.16
N LEU A 51 9.23 -12.32 1.24
CA LEU A 51 8.54 -13.56 0.93
C LEU A 51 7.39 -13.82 1.91
N VAL A 52 7.62 -13.65 3.22
CA VAL A 52 6.59 -13.83 4.25
C VAL A 52 5.45 -12.82 4.07
N MET A 53 5.75 -11.55 3.78
CA MET A 53 4.72 -10.55 3.50
C MET A 53 3.90 -10.91 2.26
N THR A 54 4.57 -11.31 1.17
CA THR A 54 3.91 -11.69 -0.08
C THR A 54 3.00 -12.91 0.12
N LEU A 55 3.50 -13.95 0.79
CA LEU A 55 2.70 -15.13 1.14
C LEU A 55 1.50 -14.76 2.02
N SER A 56 1.69 -13.88 3.00
CA SER A 56 0.60 -13.42 3.87
C SER A 56 -0.51 -12.74 3.08
N ILE A 57 -0.16 -11.85 2.14
CA ILE A 57 -1.13 -11.16 1.27
C ILE A 57 -1.90 -12.17 0.42
N VAL A 58 -1.22 -13.16 -0.16
CA VAL A 58 -1.86 -14.22 -0.96
C VAL A 58 -2.85 -15.01 -0.09
N VAL A 59 -2.42 -15.47 1.08
CA VAL A 59 -3.27 -16.26 2.00
C VAL A 59 -4.48 -15.46 2.48
N VAL A 60 -4.30 -14.20 2.88
CA VAL A 60 -5.40 -13.34 3.33
C VAL A 60 -6.38 -13.05 2.20
N THR A 61 -5.88 -12.76 0.99
CA THR A 61 -6.74 -12.52 -0.18
C THR A 61 -7.54 -13.77 -0.55
N LEU A 62 -6.90 -14.94 -0.50
CA LEU A 62 -7.58 -16.22 -0.72
C LEU A 62 -8.65 -16.47 0.34
N SER A 63 -8.33 -16.24 1.62
CA SER A 63 -9.26 -16.42 2.74
C SER A 63 -10.48 -15.49 2.62
N HIS A 64 -10.26 -14.27 2.16
CA HIS A 64 -11.34 -13.33 1.89
C HIS A 64 -12.26 -13.82 0.76
N PHE A 65 -11.68 -14.39 -0.30
CA PHE A 65 -12.43 -14.92 -1.45
C PHE A 65 -13.32 -16.12 -1.06
N PHE A 66 -12.86 -16.96 -0.13
CA PHE A 66 -13.64 -18.08 0.40
C PHE A 66 -14.67 -17.68 1.48
N GLU A 67 -14.86 -16.38 1.73
CA GLU A 67 -15.73 -15.85 2.80
C GLU A 67 -15.46 -16.51 4.17
N TYR A 68 -14.21 -16.89 4.42
CA TYR A 68 -13.87 -17.62 5.63
C TYR A 68 -13.89 -16.68 6.83
N SER A 69 -15.02 -16.64 7.53
CA SER A 69 -15.19 -15.83 8.73
C SER A 69 -14.54 -16.52 9.93
N LEU A 70 -13.31 -16.11 10.27
CA LEU A 70 -12.65 -16.49 11.51
C LEU A 70 -13.39 -15.88 12.70
N HIS A 71 -14.18 -16.70 13.40
CA HIS A 71 -14.75 -16.32 14.70
C HIS A 71 -13.64 -16.40 15.76
N LEU A 72 -12.89 -15.31 15.90
CA LEU A 72 -11.84 -15.18 16.90
C LEU A 72 -12.44 -14.78 18.25
N THR A 73 -12.06 -15.50 19.31
CA THR A 73 -12.44 -15.16 20.68
C THR A 73 -11.86 -13.79 21.06
N LYS A 74 -12.62 -13.00 21.84
CA LYS A 74 -12.25 -11.65 22.31
C LYS A 74 -10.84 -11.55 22.91
N TYR A 75 -10.37 -12.62 23.55
CA TYR A 75 -9.02 -12.69 24.14
C TYR A 75 -7.90 -12.75 23.09
N ILE A 76 -8.14 -13.36 21.94
CA ILE A 76 -7.16 -13.49 20.84
C ILE A 76 -7.12 -12.21 19.99
N THR A 77 -8.25 -11.51 19.86
CA THR A 77 -8.30 -10.24 19.13
C THR A 77 -7.48 -9.12 19.77
N MET A 78 -7.28 -9.14 21.08
CA MET A 78 -6.56 -8.08 21.80
C MET A 78 -5.07 -7.99 21.41
N PRO A 79 -4.27 -9.08 21.46
CA PRO A 79 -2.88 -9.02 20.99
C PRO A 79 -2.77 -8.76 19.48
N ILE A 80 -3.71 -9.25 18.67
CA ILE A 80 -3.76 -8.97 17.23
C ILE A 80 -3.94 -7.46 16.98
N GLY A 81 -4.84 -6.82 17.73
CA GLY A 81 -5.05 -5.37 17.65
C GLY A 81 -3.80 -4.56 17.99
N LEU A 82 -3.01 -4.99 18.97
CA LEU A 82 -1.74 -4.35 19.31
C LEU A 82 -0.72 -4.46 18.18
N ILE A 83 -0.59 -5.64 17.56
CA ILE A 83 0.33 -5.86 16.42
C ILE A 83 -0.08 -4.97 15.25
N ILE A 84 -1.38 -4.87 14.95
CA ILE A 84 -1.90 -3.95 13.92
C ILE A 84 -1.56 -2.50 14.28
N GLY A 85 -1.71 -2.12 15.56
CA GLY A 85 -1.33 -0.79 16.03
C GLY A 85 0.15 -0.46 15.81
N VAL A 86 1.05 -1.41 16.10
CA VAL A 86 2.48 -1.27 15.85
C VAL A 86 2.76 -1.12 14.35
N PHE A 87 2.12 -1.92 13.51
CA PHE A 87 2.24 -1.83 12.05
C PHE A 87 1.76 -0.47 11.51
N VAL A 88 0.61 0.02 11.96
CA VAL A 88 0.08 1.35 11.59
C VAL A 88 1.00 2.47 12.09
N GLY A 89 1.56 2.33 13.29
CA GLY A 89 2.55 3.28 13.83
C GLY A 89 3.81 3.36 12.96
N LEU A 90 4.33 2.21 12.53
CA LEU A 90 5.49 2.15 11.62
C LEU A 90 5.17 2.75 10.25
N LEU A 91 3.99 2.47 9.70
CA LEU A 91 3.50 3.10 8.47
C LEU A 91 3.43 4.62 8.59
N ALA A 92 2.85 5.14 9.67
CA ALA A 92 2.75 6.58 9.91
C ALA A 92 4.14 7.23 10.03
N ALA A 93 5.06 6.60 10.75
CA ALA A 93 6.43 7.08 10.88
C ALA A 93 7.20 7.07 9.55
N ALA A 94 6.99 6.04 8.71
CA ALA A 94 7.59 5.97 7.38
C ALA A 94 7.04 7.06 6.46
N LEU A 95 5.72 7.30 6.50
CA LEU A 95 5.10 8.36 5.72
C LEU A 95 5.63 9.74 6.13
N ALA A 96 5.78 9.99 7.42
CA ALA A 96 6.34 11.24 7.93
C ALA A 96 7.78 11.47 7.46
N GLU A 97 8.60 10.42 7.39
CA GLU A 97 9.96 10.50 6.86
C GLU A 97 9.96 10.88 5.37
N VAL A 98 9.15 10.20 4.55
CA VAL A 98 9.03 10.53 3.12
C VAL A 98 8.52 11.95 2.89
N LEU A 99 7.55 12.41 3.71
CA LEU A 99 7.05 13.79 3.64
C LEU A 99 8.13 14.82 3.97
N ASN A 100 9.00 14.52 4.94
CA ASN A 100 10.13 15.39 5.29
C ASN A 100 11.19 15.47 4.20
N VAL A 101 11.25 14.51 3.27
CA VAL A 101 12.16 14.53 2.11
C VAL A 101 11.67 15.49 1.01
N ILE A 102 10.36 15.73 0.88
CA ILE A 102 9.78 16.64 -0.13
C ILE A 102 10.41 18.06 -0.10
N PRO A 103 10.49 18.76 1.05
CA PRO A 103 11.12 20.09 1.10
C PRO A 103 12.63 20.05 0.82
N ILE A 104 13.31 18.94 1.14
CA ILE A 104 14.73 18.76 0.82
C ILE A 104 14.91 18.67 -0.70
N LEU A 105 14.03 17.92 -1.37
CA LEU A 105 14.01 17.78 -2.83
C LEU A 105 13.76 19.13 -3.52
N GLU A 106 12.85 19.93 -2.96
CA GLU A 106 12.51 21.28 -3.45
C GLU A 106 13.73 22.21 -3.46
N ARG A 107 14.49 22.23 -2.35
CA ARG A 107 15.73 23.02 -2.25
C ARG A 107 16.83 22.51 -3.18
N ARG A 108 17.00 21.20 -3.33
CA ARG A 108 18.06 20.58 -4.15
C ARG A 108 17.85 20.77 -5.65
N THR A 109 16.60 20.69 -6.11
CA THR A 109 16.28 20.75 -7.54
C THR A 109 16.06 22.18 -8.06
N LYS A 110 16.06 23.20 -7.18
CA LYS A 110 15.72 24.60 -7.50
C LYS A 110 14.35 24.74 -8.21
N LEU A 111 13.48 23.74 -8.09
CA LEU A 111 12.14 23.67 -8.70
C LEU A 111 11.07 24.36 -7.83
N GLY A 112 11.43 25.41 -7.08
CA GLY A 112 10.63 25.91 -5.96
C GLY A 112 9.16 26.18 -6.27
N LYS A 113 8.85 26.78 -7.43
CA LYS A 113 7.45 26.98 -7.86
C LYS A 113 6.82 25.76 -8.56
N LYS A 114 7.61 24.86 -9.15
CA LYS A 114 7.10 23.73 -9.97
C LYS A 114 6.53 22.58 -9.13
N ILE A 115 7.07 22.33 -7.93
CA ILE A 115 6.53 21.30 -7.02
C ILE A 115 5.13 21.68 -6.54
N TYR A 116 4.90 22.97 -6.27
CA TYR A 116 3.58 23.49 -5.92
C TYR A 116 2.53 23.22 -7.01
N TYR A 117 2.87 23.45 -8.29
CA TYR A 117 1.97 23.11 -9.41
C TYR A 117 1.72 21.60 -9.53
N CYS A 118 2.71 20.76 -9.20
CA CYS A 118 2.55 19.30 -9.20
C CYS A 118 1.56 18.85 -8.11
N LEU A 119 1.71 19.38 -6.88
CA LEU A 119 0.80 19.12 -5.77
C LEU A 119 -0.63 19.62 -6.07
N LEU A 120 -0.76 20.79 -6.69
CA LEU A 120 -2.05 21.29 -7.18
C LEU A 120 -2.67 20.37 -8.22
N GLY A 121 -1.89 19.87 -9.18
CA GLY A 121 -2.36 18.90 -10.18
C GLY A 121 -2.88 17.61 -9.55
N ILE A 122 -2.16 17.07 -8.56
CA ILE A 122 -2.58 15.87 -7.82
C ILE A 122 -3.87 16.15 -7.03
N SER A 123 -3.95 17.29 -6.35
CA SER A 123 -5.13 17.71 -5.58
C SER A 123 -6.36 17.87 -6.48
N LEU A 124 -6.22 18.58 -7.59
CA LEU A 124 -7.28 18.76 -8.58
C LEU A 124 -7.73 17.41 -9.15
N GLY A 125 -6.79 16.53 -9.52
CA GLY A 125 -7.12 15.17 -9.97
C GLY A 125 -7.95 14.40 -8.95
N LYS A 126 -7.62 14.49 -7.66
CA LYS A 126 -8.43 13.91 -6.56
C LYS A 126 -9.82 14.53 -6.46
N VAL A 127 -9.92 15.86 -6.55
CA VAL A 127 -11.19 16.59 -6.51
C VAL A 127 -12.09 16.19 -7.68
N PHE A 128 -11.57 16.21 -8.91
CA PHE A 128 -12.30 15.77 -10.09
C PHE A 128 -12.70 14.29 -10.02
N GLY A 129 -11.80 13.42 -9.56
CA GLY A 129 -12.12 12.00 -9.35
C GLY A 129 -13.25 11.79 -8.34
N SER A 130 -13.21 12.52 -7.22
CA SER A 130 -14.28 12.49 -6.21
C SER A 130 -15.60 13.03 -6.74
N LEU A 131 -15.57 14.13 -7.52
CA LEU A 131 -16.75 14.70 -8.17
C LEU A 131 -17.37 13.70 -9.15
N PHE A 132 -16.56 13.07 -10.00
CA PHE A 132 -17.04 12.04 -10.93
C PHE A 132 -17.64 10.84 -10.22
N TYR A 133 -17.03 10.39 -9.11
CA TYR A 133 -17.59 9.31 -8.30
C TYR A 133 -18.98 9.67 -7.78
N TRP A 134 -19.14 10.88 -7.23
CA TRP A 134 -20.41 11.34 -6.66
C TRP A 134 -21.49 11.71 -7.69
N LEU A 135 -21.10 12.11 -8.90
CA LEU A 135 -22.07 12.49 -9.95
C LEU A 135 -22.54 11.29 -10.79
N LYS A 136 -21.72 10.24 -10.88
CA LYS A 136 -21.99 9.06 -11.73
C LYS A 136 -22.54 7.87 -10.93
N MET A 137 -22.35 7.86 -9.62
CA MET A 137 -22.94 6.90 -8.68
C MET A 137 -24.15 7.52 -8.00
#